data_AF-A0AA90USN0-F1
#
_entry.id   AF-A0AA90USN0-F1
#
_cell.length_a   1.000
_cell.length_b   1.000
_cell.length_c   1.000
_cell.angle_alpha   90.00
_cell.angle_beta   90.00
_cell.angle_gamma   90.00
#
_symmetry.space_group_name_H-M   'P 1'
#
loop_
_entity.id
_entity.type
_entity.pdbx_description
1 polymer ?
#
loop_
_entity_poly.entity_id
_entity_poly.type
_entity_poly.pdbx_seq_one_letter_code
_entity_poly.pdbx_strand_id
1 'polypeptide(L)'
;MKKYQTHIILTIIFCMMAFAAHARRMSPRDAFSDSVMCLVFKYSQSVDTTGRAEHKSYAYTKFQIKTNKRNATLMLVPTMYAVAHGGGRRFISEFYNQMTLDANGRPVAKRLLNISTIPHRSNTLSSVLKYMTPTVYGETLFETNILSPFHYKNRRYYKYAVTQLPFGKAQVYVYPRLKNTQVIEARAIVDSQSGKISMVDFEGEYDMTRFYISIIMGKDGFGSLSPARCSMRANFSFMGNKITGMYTTVYGLPKILSDSLNNVADTALMAKVRPIELNQDEADIYKKFYEKRKQITDSLNNNIPEKNFAKDILWDVIGDNVLNRISQGFGKQNQGYFRISPILNPLYMGYSERKGIVYKFDLKGGYRFTENLELGLRFKGGY
;
A
#
# COMPACT_ATOMS: atom_id res chain seq x y z
N MET A 1 66.35 -31.28 3.00
CA MET A 1 65.30 -31.14 4.03
C MET A 1 65.14 -29.72 4.60
N LYS A 2 66.20 -28.92 4.81
CA LYS A 2 66.09 -27.57 5.43
C LYS A 2 65.26 -26.53 4.64
N LYS A 3 65.26 -26.56 3.29
CA LYS A 3 64.51 -25.58 2.46
C LYS A 3 62.98 -25.75 2.50
N TYR A 4 62.48 -26.97 2.70
CA TYR A 4 61.04 -27.23 2.76
C TYR A 4 60.41 -26.79 4.10
N GLN A 5 61.16 -26.88 5.19
CA GLN A 5 60.68 -26.41 6.50
C GLN A 5 60.53 -24.88 6.55
N THR A 6 61.42 -24.13 5.90
CA THR A 6 61.29 -22.66 5.82
C THR A 6 60.06 -22.20 5.05
N HIS A 7 59.67 -22.90 3.97
CA HIS A 7 58.47 -22.56 3.22
C HIS A 7 57.17 -22.87 3.97
N ILE A 8 57.14 -23.97 4.75
CA ILE A 8 55.98 -24.31 5.59
C ILE A 8 55.82 -23.32 6.74
N ILE A 9 56.92 -22.88 7.35
CA ILE A 9 56.88 -21.88 8.43
C ILE A 9 56.39 -20.52 7.88
N LEU A 10 56.86 -20.11 6.70
CA LEU A 10 56.41 -18.88 6.04
C LEU A 10 54.92 -18.91 5.65
N THR A 11 54.39 -20.03 5.18
CA THR A 11 52.95 -20.14 4.87
C THR A 11 52.07 -20.17 6.12
N ILE A 12 52.53 -20.79 7.22
CA ILE A 12 51.81 -20.75 8.50
C ILE A 12 51.79 -19.32 9.06
N ILE A 13 52.92 -18.60 8.99
CA ILE A 13 53.00 -17.20 9.43
C ILE A 13 52.12 -16.30 8.57
N PHE A 14 52.06 -16.52 7.25
CA PHE A 14 51.19 -15.76 6.35
C PHE A 14 49.70 -16.05 6.60
N CYS A 15 49.33 -17.30 6.89
CA CYS A 15 47.97 -17.66 7.31
C CYS A 15 47.60 -17.06 8.68
N MET A 16 48.53 -17.02 9.64
CA MET A 16 48.30 -16.42 10.95
C MET A 16 48.19 -14.89 10.88
N MET A 17 48.98 -14.23 10.03
CA MET A 17 48.83 -12.80 9.76
C MET A 17 47.54 -12.47 9.00
N ALA A 18 47.08 -13.34 8.10
CA ALA A 18 45.77 -13.20 7.45
C ALA A 18 44.62 -13.37 8.45
N PHE A 19 44.74 -14.27 9.42
CA PHE A 19 43.78 -14.42 10.53
C PHE A 19 43.80 -13.22 11.49
N ALA A 20 44.98 -12.68 11.81
CA ALA A 20 45.13 -11.50 12.66
C ALA A 20 44.62 -10.21 11.97
N ALA A 21 44.77 -10.10 10.65
CA ALA A 21 44.23 -8.99 9.86
C ALA A 21 42.69 -9.02 9.71
N HIS A 22 42.07 -10.20 9.88
CA HIS A 22 40.61 -10.34 9.88
C HIS A 22 39.96 -10.11 11.26
N ALA A 23 40.75 -10.11 12.34
CA ALA A 23 40.32 -9.62 13.64
C ALA A 23 40.30 -8.08 13.62
N ARG A 24 39.39 -7.49 12.84
CA ARG A 24 39.00 -6.09 13.04
C ARG A 24 38.62 -5.97 14.52
N ARG A 25 39.38 -5.18 15.29
CA ARG A 25 38.97 -4.78 16.65
C ARG A 25 37.58 -4.16 16.51
N MET A 26 36.53 -4.91 16.84
CA MET A 26 35.16 -4.41 16.85
C MET A 26 35.14 -3.24 17.81
N SER A 27 34.75 -2.05 17.34
CA SER A 27 34.55 -0.95 18.25
C SER A 27 33.40 -1.32 19.20
N PRO A 28 33.41 -0.88 20.47
CA PRO A 28 32.30 -1.14 21.39
C PRO A 28 30.92 -0.71 20.82
N ARG A 29 30.94 0.31 19.96
CA ARG A 29 29.75 0.82 19.26
C ARG A 29 29.23 -0.15 18.20
N ASP A 30 30.13 -0.83 17.48
CA ASP A 30 29.75 -1.85 16.49
C ASP A 30 29.21 -3.10 17.19
N ALA A 31 29.82 -3.52 18.30
CA ALA A 31 29.36 -4.65 19.10
C ALA A 31 27.94 -4.42 19.68
N PHE A 32 27.65 -3.21 20.17
CA PHE A 32 26.31 -2.84 20.61
C PHE A 32 25.29 -2.86 19.47
N SER A 33 25.65 -2.27 18.32
CA SER A 33 24.80 -2.25 17.12
C SER A 33 24.45 -3.67 16.66
N ASP A 34 25.44 -4.57 16.59
CA ASP A 34 25.24 -5.95 16.17
C ASP A 34 24.36 -6.74 17.15
N SER A 35 24.54 -6.52 18.45
CA SER A 35 23.71 -7.14 19.49
C SER A 35 22.24 -6.73 19.37
N VAL A 36 21.96 -5.43 19.27
CA VAL A 36 20.60 -4.90 19.12
C VAL A 36 19.95 -5.44 17.85
N MET A 37 20.66 -5.42 16.72
CA MET A 37 20.11 -5.92 15.46
C MET A 37 19.85 -7.43 15.48
N CYS A 38 20.72 -8.21 16.15
CA CYS A 38 20.50 -9.65 16.32
C CYS A 38 19.19 -9.95 17.07
N LEU A 39 18.90 -9.19 18.13
CA LEU A 39 17.65 -9.30 18.88
C LEU A 39 16.44 -8.90 18.02
N VAL A 40 16.53 -7.78 17.30
CA VAL A 40 15.45 -7.31 16.40
C VAL A 40 15.08 -8.37 15.37
N PHE A 41 16.07 -9.04 14.77
CA PHE A 41 15.83 -10.08 13.77
C PHE A 41 15.22 -11.37 14.34
N LYS A 42 15.45 -11.66 15.63
CA LYS A 42 14.93 -12.86 16.31
C LYS A 42 13.60 -12.61 17.02
N TYR A 43 13.24 -11.34 17.24
CA TYR A 43 12.09 -10.97 18.07
C TYR A 43 10.81 -11.68 17.65
N SER A 44 10.49 -11.71 16.36
CA SER A 44 9.25 -12.34 15.86
C SER A 44 9.16 -13.84 16.14
N GLN A 45 10.30 -14.52 16.30
CA GLN A 45 10.37 -15.94 16.63
C GLN A 45 10.30 -16.19 18.14
N SER A 46 10.67 -15.19 18.95
CA SER A 46 10.63 -15.28 20.41
C SER A 46 9.26 -14.99 21.03
N VAL A 47 8.36 -14.35 20.28
CA VAL A 47 7.04 -13.98 20.80
C VAL A 47 6.11 -15.18 20.74
N ASP A 48 5.46 -15.46 21.87
CA ASP A 48 4.41 -16.46 21.94
C ASP A 48 3.19 -16.05 21.10
N THR A 49 2.83 -16.89 20.13
CA THR A 49 1.68 -16.70 19.24
C THR A 49 0.47 -17.53 19.64
N THR A 50 0.49 -18.19 20.79
CA THR A 50 -0.62 -19.00 21.31
C THR A 50 -1.88 -18.14 21.48
N GLY A 51 -3.03 -18.63 20.99
CA GLY A 51 -4.31 -17.89 21.04
C GLY A 51 -4.53 -16.83 19.95
N ARG A 52 -3.53 -16.59 19.07
CA ARG A 52 -3.64 -15.60 17.98
C ARG A 52 -4.75 -15.95 16.97
N ALA A 53 -4.97 -17.24 16.69
CA ALA A 53 -5.93 -17.72 15.70
C ALA A 53 -7.40 -17.41 16.07
N GLU A 54 -7.74 -17.47 17.35
CA GLU A 54 -9.10 -17.25 17.86
C GLU A 54 -9.37 -15.78 18.17
N HIS A 55 -8.32 -14.95 18.21
CA HIS A 55 -8.43 -13.55 18.58
C HIS A 55 -9.13 -12.73 17.48
N LYS A 56 -10.33 -12.23 17.79
CA LYS A 56 -11.04 -11.26 16.97
C LYS A 56 -10.70 -9.86 17.44
N SER A 57 -10.21 -9.03 16.52
CA SER A 57 -9.97 -7.61 16.77
C SER A 57 -10.67 -6.75 15.73
N TYR A 58 -10.81 -5.46 16.01
CA TYR A 58 -11.41 -4.52 15.07
C TYR A 58 -10.40 -3.45 14.69
N ALA A 59 -10.54 -2.94 13.47
CA ALA A 59 -9.71 -1.89 12.95
C ALA A 59 -10.57 -0.79 12.34
N TYR A 60 -10.30 0.43 12.76
CA TYR A 60 -10.89 1.63 12.17
C TYR A 60 -9.86 2.29 11.26
N THR A 61 -10.28 2.58 10.05
CA THR A 61 -9.49 3.22 9.00
C THR A 61 -10.16 4.51 8.58
N LYS A 62 -9.38 5.58 8.49
CA LYS A 62 -9.76 6.82 7.83
C LYS A 62 -8.74 7.14 6.74
N PHE A 63 -9.22 7.50 5.55
CA PHE A 63 -8.34 8.01 4.50
C PHE A 63 -8.95 9.20 3.79
N GLN A 64 -8.06 10.07 3.33
CA GLN A 64 -8.35 11.30 2.64
C GLN A 64 -7.51 11.38 1.37
N ILE A 65 -8.12 11.81 0.28
CA ILE A 65 -7.45 12.08 -0.99
C ILE A 65 -7.66 13.54 -1.34
N LYS A 66 -6.57 14.25 -1.61
CA LYS A 66 -6.55 15.62 -2.09
C LYS A 66 -5.87 15.67 -3.44
N THR A 67 -6.61 16.13 -4.43
CA THR A 67 -6.11 16.41 -5.77
C THR A 67 -5.61 17.85 -5.81
N ASN A 68 -4.29 18.03 -5.81
CA ASN A 68 -3.65 19.34 -5.85
C ASN A 68 -3.59 19.87 -7.29
N LYS A 69 -3.22 19.01 -8.25
CA LYS A 69 -3.19 19.32 -9.68
C LYS A 69 -3.70 18.11 -10.47
N ARG A 70 -4.60 18.35 -11.43
CA ARG A 70 -5.20 17.32 -12.30
C ARG A 70 -5.26 17.82 -13.73
N ASN A 71 -4.90 16.95 -14.68
CA ASN A 71 -5.11 17.11 -16.11
C ASN A 71 -5.73 15.81 -16.69
N ALA A 72 -5.96 15.77 -18.00
CA ALA A 72 -6.59 14.64 -18.68
C ALA A 72 -5.81 13.32 -18.54
N THR A 73 -4.48 13.37 -18.37
CA THR A 73 -3.64 12.16 -18.27
C THR A 73 -3.90 11.35 -17.00
N LEU A 74 -4.55 11.91 -15.98
CA LEU A 74 -4.91 11.15 -14.77
C LEU A 74 -5.90 10.02 -15.09
N MET A 75 -6.71 10.15 -16.14
CA MET A 75 -7.62 9.09 -16.60
C MET A 75 -6.88 7.83 -17.07
N LEU A 76 -5.59 7.95 -17.40
CA LEU A 76 -4.74 6.83 -17.80
C LEU A 76 -4.30 5.97 -16.60
N VAL A 77 -4.49 6.45 -15.37
CA VAL A 77 -4.08 5.76 -14.14
C VAL A 77 -5.31 5.05 -13.55
N PRO A 78 -5.42 3.71 -13.66
CA PRO A 78 -6.67 3.01 -13.34
C PRO A 78 -7.12 3.14 -11.89
N THR A 79 -6.16 3.10 -10.96
CA THR A 79 -6.42 3.28 -9.53
C THR A 79 -6.89 4.68 -9.16
N MET A 80 -6.72 5.67 -10.06
CA MET A 80 -7.12 7.06 -9.86
C MET A 80 -8.32 7.45 -10.72
N TYR A 81 -8.94 6.50 -11.43
CA TYR A 81 -10.02 6.76 -12.37
C TYR A 81 -11.24 7.44 -11.71
N ALA A 82 -11.69 6.93 -10.56
CA ALA A 82 -12.80 7.50 -9.79
C ALA A 82 -12.47 8.93 -9.28
N VAL A 83 -11.20 9.17 -8.95
CA VAL A 83 -10.69 10.50 -8.53
C VAL A 83 -10.55 11.44 -9.73
N ALA A 84 -10.27 10.92 -10.93
CA ALA A 84 -10.17 11.67 -12.17
C ALA A 84 -11.55 12.14 -12.67
N HIS A 85 -12.55 11.27 -12.60
CA HIS A 85 -13.91 11.54 -13.07
C HIS A 85 -14.78 12.28 -12.04
N GLY A 86 -14.45 12.19 -10.75
CA GLY A 86 -15.15 12.95 -9.73
C GLY A 86 -15.03 14.47 -9.96
N GLY A 87 -16.17 15.16 -9.93
CA GLY A 87 -16.18 16.64 -9.93
C GLY A 87 -15.50 17.25 -8.70
N GLY A 88 -15.36 16.49 -7.61
CA GLY A 88 -14.64 16.86 -6.41
C GLY A 88 -13.12 16.73 -6.55
N ARG A 89 -12.37 17.52 -5.77
CA ARG A 89 -10.91 17.41 -5.62
C ARG A 89 -10.48 16.88 -4.26
N ARG A 90 -11.42 16.78 -3.32
CA ARG A 90 -11.20 16.31 -1.96
C ARG A 90 -12.19 15.21 -1.67
N PHE A 91 -11.68 14.08 -1.22
CA PHE A 91 -12.48 12.93 -0.87
C PHE A 91 -12.02 12.40 0.48
N ILE A 92 -12.97 11.92 1.26
CA ILE A 92 -12.78 11.20 2.50
C ILE A 92 -13.52 9.88 2.45
N SER A 93 -13.01 8.91 3.19
CA SER A 93 -13.66 7.63 3.39
C SER A 93 -13.21 7.01 4.71
N GLU A 94 -14.13 6.30 5.34
CA GLU A 94 -13.97 5.65 6.63
C GLU A 94 -14.44 4.21 6.53
N PHE A 95 -13.67 3.31 7.14
CA PHE A 95 -13.96 1.89 7.17
C PHE A 95 -13.84 1.35 8.59
N TYR A 96 -14.76 0.46 8.93
CA TYR A 96 -14.67 -0.34 10.13
C TYR A 96 -14.61 -1.81 9.74
N ASN A 97 -13.51 -2.47 10.09
CA ASN A 97 -13.21 -3.84 9.71
C ASN A 97 -13.14 -4.72 10.95
N GLN A 98 -13.69 -5.92 10.84
CA GLN A 98 -13.37 -7.04 11.71
C GLN A 98 -12.12 -7.74 11.16
N MET A 99 -11.12 -7.93 12.00
CA MET A 99 -9.87 -8.59 11.68
C MET A 99 -9.88 -9.99 12.28
N THR A 100 -9.72 -11.00 11.42
CA THR A 100 -9.61 -12.42 11.79
C THR A 100 -8.40 -13.04 11.11
N LEU A 101 -7.93 -14.19 11.57
CA LEU A 101 -6.97 -15.00 10.83
C LEU A 101 -7.70 -16.06 9.99
N ASP A 102 -7.21 -16.32 8.78
CA ASP A 102 -7.64 -17.48 7.98
C ASP A 102 -7.01 -18.78 8.50
N ALA A 103 -7.41 -19.91 7.92
CA ALA A 103 -6.87 -21.23 8.24
C ALA A 103 -5.35 -21.37 7.99
N ASN A 104 -4.76 -20.48 7.18
CA ASN A 104 -3.34 -20.42 6.88
C ASN A 104 -2.60 -19.36 7.73
N GLY A 105 -3.27 -18.79 8.74
CA GLY A 105 -2.72 -17.76 9.63
C GLY A 105 -2.57 -16.37 9.01
N ARG A 106 -3.18 -16.10 7.85
CA ARG A 106 -3.16 -14.79 7.19
C ARG A 106 -4.29 -13.89 7.71
N PRO A 107 -4.04 -12.59 7.94
CA PRO A 107 -5.07 -11.66 8.37
C PRO A 107 -6.09 -11.41 7.26
N VAL A 108 -7.36 -11.64 7.57
CA VAL A 108 -8.52 -11.35 6.72
C VAL A 108 -9.34 -10.25 7.39
N ALA A 109 -9.69 -9.23 6.60
CA ALA A 109 -10.49 -8.10 7.04
C ALA A 109 -11.91 -8.20 6.48
N LYS A 110 -12.91 -8.43 7.32
CA LYS A 110 -14.33 -8.34 6.95
C LYS A 110 -14.83 -6.92 7.18
N ARG A 111 -15.31 -6.27 6.11
CA ARG A 111 -15.85 -4.90 6.15
C ARG A 111 -17.23 -4.86 6.81
N LEU A 112 -17.36 -4.20 7.96
CA LEU A 112 -18.63 -4.02 8.66
C LEU A 112 -19.31 -2.71 8.26
N LEU A 113 -18.57 -1.60 8.32
CA LEU A 113 -19.05 -0.28 7.92
C LEU A 113 -18.17 0.33 6.84
N ASN A 114 -18.79 1.07 5.94
CA ASN A 114 -18.12 1.78 4.86
C ASN A 114 -18.83 3.10 4.56
N ILE A 115 -18.13 4.21 4.76
CA ILE A 115 -18.58 5.52 4.32
C ILE A 115 -17.53 6.04 3.35
N SER A 116 -17.98 6.46 2.16
CA SER A 116 -17.10 7.05 1.17
C SER A 116 -17.78 8.19 0.45
N THR A 117 -17.04 9.28 0.27
CA THR A 117 -17.44 10.41 -0.58
C THR A 117 -16.92 10.26 -2.01
N ILE A 118 -16.19 9.19 -2.32
CA ILE A 118 -15.64 8.91 -3.65
C ILE A 118 -16.77 8.43 -4.58
N PRO A 119 -16.94 9.06 -5.75
CA PRO A 119 -17.93 8.65 -6.75
C PRO A 119 -17.65 7.24 -7.28
N HIS A 120 -18.71 6.49 -7.62
CA HIS A 120 -18.65 5.14 -8.19
C HIS A 120 -17.76 4.17 -7.38
N ARG A 121 -18.39 3.60 -6.33
CA ARG A 121 -17.93 2.55 -5.39
C ARG A 121 -16.43 2.53 -5.01
N SER A 122 -16.21 2.67 -3.70
CA SER A 122 -14.95 2.63 -2.94
C SER A 122 -13.99 1.45 -3.15
N ASN A 123 -14.36 0.45 -3.97
CA ASN A 123 -13.57 -0.77 -4.18
C ASN A 123 -12.41 -0.57 -5.17
N THR A 124 -12.43 0.49 -5.97
CA THR A 124 -11.32 0.85 -6.90
C THR A 124 -10.01 1.18 -6.16
N LEU A 125 -10.09 1.55 -4.88
CA LEU A 125 -8.93 1.70 -3.98
C LEU A 125 -8.58 0.42 -3.19
N SER A 126 -9.12 -0.74 -3.54
CA SER A 126 -8.75 -2.03 -2.94
C SER A 126 -7.25 -2.32 -3.01
N SER A 127 -6.56 -1.82 -4.05
CA SER A 127 -5.10 -1.86 -4.14
C SER A 127 -4.41 -1.12 -2.99
N VAL A 128 -4.97 0.00 -2.52
CA VAL A 128 -4.46 0.77 -1.38
C VAL A 128 -4.76 0.06 -0.06
N LEU A 129 -5.90 -0.68 0.02
CA LEU A 129 -6.25 -1.48 1.19
C LEU A 129 -5.19 -2.54 1.56
N LYS A 130 -4.39 -2.98 0.59
CA LYS A 130 -3.32 -3.97 0.77
C LYS A 130 -2.09 -3.40 1.47
N TYR A 131 -1.91 -2.07 1.44
CA TYR A 131 -0.82 -1.36 2.12
C TYR A 131 -1.19 -0.92 3.54
N MET A 132 -2.36 -1.34 4.02
CA MET A 132 -2.94 -0.81 5.24
C MET A 132 -2.31 -1.42 6.47
N THR A 133 -1.97 -2.71 6.42
CA THR A 133 -1.54 -3.54 7.55
C THR A 133 -0.08 -3.99 7.35
N PRO A 134 0.90 -3.11 7.62
CA PRO A 134 2.30 -3.43 7.40
C PRO A 134 2.79 -4.56 8.31
N THR A 135 3.50 -5.53 7.73
CA THR A 135 4.19 -6.60 8.46
C THR A 135 5.63 -6.21 8.73
N VAL A 136 5.87 -5.45 9.79
CA VAL A 136 7.21 -4.91 10.14
C VAL A 136 8.28 -6.01 10.27
N TYR A 137 7.98 -7.14 10.91
CA TYR A 137 8.92 -8.26 11.05
C TYR A 137 8.84 -9.31 9.92
N GLY A 138 7.88 -9.15 8.99
CA GLY A 138 7.70 -10.07 7.87
C GLY A 138 8.81 -9.91 6.82
N GLU A 139 8.93 -10.87 5.88
CA GLU A 139 9.89 -10.74 4.77
C GLU A 139 9.62 -9.50 3.92
N THR A 140 8.36 -9.12 3.81
CA THR A 140 7.87 -7.96 3.09
C THR A 140 7.02 -7.10 4.02
N LEU A 141 7.00 -5.79 3.77
CA LEU A 141 6.16 -4.85 4.51
C LEU A 141 4.72 -4.87 4.02
N PHE A 142 4.54 -4.99 2.70
CA PHE A 142 3.26 -5.02 2.01
C PHE A 142 3.31 -6.08 0.90
N GLU A 143 2.46 -7.11 0.99
CA GLU A 143 2.38 -8.23 0.03
C GLU A 143 3.76 -8.69 -0.48
N THR A 144 4.03 -8.81 -1.79
CA THR A 144 5.28 -9.39 -2.33
C THR A 144 6.35 -8.36 -2.73
N ASN A 145 6.08 -7.05 -2.59
CA ASN A 145 6.80 -6.06 -3.43
C ASN A 145 7.82 -5.19 -2.70
N ILE A 146 7.64 -4.93 -1.40
CA ILE A 146 8.56 -4.09 -0.62
C ILE A 146 9.18 -4.92 0.52
N LEU A 147 10.50 -5.03 0.52
CA LEU A 147 11.25 -5.83 1.48
C LEU A 147 11.33 -5.14 2.83
N SER A 148 10.97 -5.85 3.90
CA SER A 148 11.16 -5.30 5.24
C SER A 148 12.64 -5.22 5.62
N PRO A 149 13.13 -4.09 6.14
CA PRO A 149 14.48 -4.00 6.67
C PRO A 149 14.70 -4.77 7.98
N PHE A 150 13.64 -5.18 8.68
CA PHE A 150 13.75 -5.86 9.98
C PHE A 150 13.66 -7.38 9.89
N HIS A 151 13.68 -7.92 8.67
CA HIS A 151 13.72 -9.36 8.45
C HIS A 151 15.15 -9.84 8.15
N TYR A 152 15.57 -10.93 8.79
CA TYR A 152 16.95 -11.43 8.75
C TYR A 152 17.47 -11.70 7.32
N LYS A 153 16.63 -12.25 6.43
CA LYS A 153 17.02 -12.53 5.03
C LYS A 153 17.32 -11.27 4.23
N ASN A 154 16.69 -10.15 4.58
CA ASN A 154 16.83 -8.88 3.85
C ASN A 154 18.02 -8.05 4.30
N ARG A 155 18.69 -8.42 5.40
CA ARG A 155 19.83 -7.66 5.97
C ARG A 155 20.92 -7.33 4.95
N ARG A 156 21.10 -8.19 3.93
CA ARG A 156 22.11 -8.02 2.88
C ARG A 156 21.85 -6.80 1.99
N TYR A 157 20.62 -6.32 1.92
CA TYR A 157 20.23 -5.17 1.09
C TYR A 157 20.32 -3.84 1.84
N TYR A 158 20.54 -3.89 3.16
CA TYR A 158 20.48 -2.73 4.04
C TYR A 158 21.81 -2.50 4.77
N LYS A 159 22.02 -1.27 5.21
CA LYS A 159 23.01 -0.86 6.20
C LYS A 159 22.27 -0.35 7.42
N TYR A 160 22.78 -0.71 8.60
CA TYR A 160 22.19 -0.35 9.87
C TYR A 160 23.16 0.54 10.63
N ALA A 161 22.63 1.59 11.26
CA ALA A 161 23.36 2.40 12.22
C ALA A 161 22.51 2.49 13.49
N VAL A 162 23.08 2.14 14.63
CA VAL A 162 22.37 2.10 15.91
C VAL A 162 22.96 3.14 16.85
N THR A 163 22.08 3.89 17.51
CA THR A 163 22.43 4.86 18.55
C THR A 163 21.71 4.48 19.83
N GLN A 164 22.42 4.39 20.94
CA GLN A 164 21.83 4.10 22.23
C GLN A 164 21.01 5.30 22.72
N LEU A 165 19.84 5.02 23.29
CA LEU A 165 18.96 6.00 23.92
C LEU A 165 18.80 5.69 25.42
N PRO A 166 18.35 6.67 26.23
CA PRO A 166 18.03 6.43 27.64
C PRO A 166 16.95 5.36 27.83
N PHE A 167 16.87 4.82 29.06
CA PHE A 167 15.85 3.82 29.47
C PHE A 167 15.89 2.51 28.69
N GLY A 168 17.08 2.03 28.34
CA GLY A 168 17.24 0.74 27.66
C GLY A 168 16.72 0.72 26.22
N LYS A 169 16.55 1.89 25.58
CA LYS A 169 16.13 1.99 24.19
C LYS A 169 17.31 2.18 23.25
N ALA A 170 17.12 1.90 21.98
CA ALA A 170 18.04 2.23 20.92
C ALA A 170 17.27 2.76 19.71
N GLN A 171 17.91 3.68 18.98
CA GLN A 171 17.42 4.16 17.70
C GLN A 171 18.19 3.48 16.58
N VAL A 172 17.46 2.77 15.73
CA VAL A 172 18.00 2.07 14.56
C VAL A 172 17.67 2.88 13.31
N TYR A 173 18.71 3.28 12.59
CA TYR A 173 18.61 3.89 11.28
C TYR A 173 18.93 2.84 10.22
N VAL A 174 18.09 2.74 9.20
CA VAL A 174 18.25 1.79 8.11
C VAL A 174 18.32 2.52 6.79
N TYR A 175 19.36 2.19 6.02
CA TYR A 175 19.59 2.75 4.69
C TYR A 175 19.75 1.63 3.67
N PRO A 176 19.13 1.73 2.48
CA PRO A 176 19.36 0.77 1.42
C PRO A 176 20.80 0.86 0.92
N ARG A 177 21.42 -0.29 0.64
CA ARG A 177 22.76 -0.34 0.02
C ARG A 177 22.73 0.13 -1.43
N LEU A 178 21.64 -0.18 -2.13
CA LEU A 178 21.36 0.22 -3.50
C LEU A 178 19.93 0.77 -3.51
N LYS A 179 19.75 1.99 -4.01
CA LYS A 179 18.42 2.60 -4.08
C LYS A 179 17.61 1.97 -5.21
N ASN A 180 16.48 1.36 -4.88
CA ASN A 180 15.49 0.85 -5.83
C ASN A 180 14.09 0.89 -5.20
N THR A 181 13.06 0.54 -5.95
CA THR A 181 11.65 0.61 -5.52
C THR A 181 11.20 -0.54 -4.60
N GLN A 182 12.05 -1.55 -4.39
CA GLN A 182 11.76 -2.71 -3.51
C GLN A 182 12.35 -2.55 -2.10
N VAL A 183 13.23 -1.57 -1.91
CA VAL A 183 13.88 -1.28 -0.62
C VAL A 183 13.52 0.11 -0.13
N ILE A 184 13.63 0.32 1.17
CA ILE A 184 13.17 1.55 1.81
C ILE A 184 14.16 2.06 2.86
N GLU A 185 14.02 3.34 3.22
CA GLU A 185 14.68 3.91 4.39
C GLU A 185 13.79 3.73 5.62
N ALA A 186 14.40 3.48 6.79
CA ALA A 186 13.64 3.29 8.02
C ALA A 186 14.33 3.91 9.24
N ARG A 187 13.52 4.33 10.21
CA ARG A 187 13.97 4.76 11.53
C ARG A 187 13.10 4.07 12.57
N ALA A 188 13.70 3.26 13.42
CA ALA A 188 12.98 2.52 14.45
C ALA A 188 13.49 2.86 15.84
N ILE A 189 12.57 2.93 16.80
CA ILE A 189 12.87 2.93 18.23
C ILE A 189 12.65 1.51 18.74
N VAL A 190 13.72 0.90 19.20
CA VAL A 190 13.74 -0.49 19.65
C VAL A 190 14.15 -0.58 21.11
N ASP A 191 13.64 -1.59 21.79
CA ASP A 191 14.11 -2.00 23.10
C ASP A 191 15.43 -2.76 22.93
N SER A 192 16.47 -2.32 23.64
CA SER A 192 17.84 -2.84 23.45
C SER A 192 18.05 -4.24 24.07
N GLN A 193 17.17 -4.70 24.96
CA GLN A 193 17.29 -5.99 25.63
C GLN A 193 16.47 -7.08 24.95
N SER A 194 15.28 -6.74 24.46
CA SER A 194 14.36 -7.66 23.80
C SER A 194 14.43 -7.62 22.27
N GLY A 195 14.87 -6.50 21.67
CA GLY A 195 14.78 -6.27 20.23
C GLY A 195 13.39 -5.87 19.74
N LYS A 196 12.45 -5.62 20.66
CA LYS A 196 11.10 -5.17 20.33
C LYS A 196 11.12 -3.77 19.73
N ILE A 197 10.61 -3.62 18.52
CA ILE A 197 10.30 -2.34 17.88
C ILE A 197 9.05 -1.75 18.53
N SER A 198 9.16 -0.55 19.09
CA SER A 198 8.02 0.20 19.65
C SER A 198 7.38 1.16 18.64
N MET A 199 8.21 1.80 17.82
CA MET A 199 7.81 2.76 16.81
C MET A 199 8.75 2.63 15.62
N VAL A 200 8.21 2.77 14.42
CA VAL A 200 9.01 2.76 13.20
C VAL A 200 8.42 3.70 12.16
N ASP A 201 9.30 4.50 11.57
CA ASP A 201 9.01 5.32 10.42
C ASP A 201 9.68 4.72 9.18
N PHE A 202 8.95 4.66 8.08
CA PHE A 202 9.40 4.19 6.78
C PHE A 202 9.25 5.28 5.75
N GLU A 203 10.24 5.37 4.86
CA GLU A 203 10.20 6.24 3.69
C GLU A 203 10.61 5.44 2.46
N GLY A 204 9.81 5.56 1.41
CA GLY A 204 10.09 4.85 0.17
C GLY A 204 9.34 5.44 -1.01
N GLU A 205 9.62 4.87 -2.17
CA GLU A 205 8.95 5.19 -3.41
C GLU A 205 8.58 3.89 -4.13
N TYR A 206 7.32 3.80 -4.52
CA TYR A 206 6.81 2.68 -5.29
C TYR A 206 5.74 3.20 -6.26
N ASP A 207 5.81 2.76 -7.52
CA ASP A 207 4.81 3.07 -8.55
C ASP A 207 4.45 4.58 -8.62
N MET A 208 5.47 5.43 -8.80
CA MET A 208 5.35 6.89 -8.90
C MET A 208 4.75 7.58 -7.66
N THR A 209 4.71 6.86 -6.53
CA THR A 209 4.18 7.32 -5.25
C THR A 209 5.28 7.31 -4.20
N ARG A 210 5.66 8.49 -3.73
CA ARG A 210 6.52 8.62 -2.54
C ARG A 210 5.65 8.52 -1.30
N PHE A 211 5.99 7.62 -0.40
CA PHE A 211 5.22 7.38 0.81
C PHE A 211 6.07 7.55 2.07
N TYR A 212 5.41 8.00 3.12
CA TYR A 212 5.92 8.13 4.47
C TYR A 212 4.95 7.41 5.39
N ILE A 213 5.43 6.44 6.14
CA ILE A 213 4.59 5.60 6.99
C ILE A 213 5.16 5.65 8.40
N SER A 214 4.32 5.95 9.37
CA SER A 214 4.66 5.96 10.79
C SER A 214 3.79 4.95 11.50
N ILE A 215 4.43 4.00 12.19
CA ILE A 215 3.80 2.87 12.83
C ILE A 215 4.16 2.88 14.31
N ILE A 216 3.14 2.74 15.14
CA ILE A 216 3.27 2.43 16.56
C ILE A 216 2.88 0.96 16.72
N MET A 217 3.81 0.15 17.23
CA MET A 217 3.60 -1.29 17.43
C MET A 217 2.74 -1.57 18.67
N GLY A 218 2.09 -2.74 18.68
CA GLY A 218 1.39 -3.23 19.86
C GLY A 218 2.30 -3.44 21.06
N LYS A 219 1.70 -3.45 22.26
CA LYS A 219 2.45 -3.57 23.51
C LYS A 219 2.74 -5.01 23.91
N ASP A 220 1.75 -5.90 23.88
CA ASP A 220 1.86 -7.17 24.59
C ASP A 220 1.61 -8.39 23.69
N GLY A 221 2.27 -9.51 24.02
CA GLY A 221 2.12 -10.81 23.36
C GLY A 221 2.24 -10.76 21.84
N PHE A 222 1.43 -11.55 21.14
CA PHE A 222 1.34 -11.54 19.67
C PHE A 222 0.92 -10.17 19.09
N GLY A 223 0.27 -9.32 19.89
CA GLY A 223 -0.08 -7.94 19.50
C GLY A 223 1.15 -7.09 19.23
N SER A 224 2.28 -7.37 19.89
CA SER A 224 3.57 -6.70 19.64
C SER A 224 4.16 -6.93 18.25
N LEU A 225 3.69 -7.96 17.55
CA LEU A 225 4.10 -8.27 16.17
C LEU A 225 3.30 -7.47 15.13
N SER A 226 2.22 -6.80 15.56
CA SER A 226 1.32 -6.06 14.69
C SER A 226 1.26 -4.59 15.06
N PRO A 227 0.96 -3.69 14.11
CA PRO A 227 0.72 -2.28 14.40
C PRO A 227 -0.48 -2.11 15.35
N ALA A 228 -0.36 -1.24 16.35
CA ALA A 228 -1.50 -0.69 17.08
C ALA A 228 -2.07 0.54 16.34
N ARG A 229 -1.20 1.33 15.72
CA ARG A 229 -1.58 2.47 14.88
C ARG A 229 -0.63 2.60 13.70
N CYS A 230 -1.18 2.89 12.53
CA CYS A 230 -0.44 3.14 11.30
C CYS A 230 -0.94 4.44 10.69
N SER A 231 -0.04 5.36 10.37
CA SER A 231 -0.36 6.61 9.67
C SER A 231 0.52 6.72 8.43
N MET A 232 -0.07 6.98 7.28
CA MET A 232 0.64 7.11 6.01
C MET A 232 0.31 8.44 5.32
N ARG A 233 1.33 9.03 4.72
CA ARG A 233 1.20 10.09 3.73
C ARG A 233 1.79 9.60 2.42
N ALA A 234 0.99 9.64 1.36
CA ALA A 234 1.38 9.24 0.02
C ALA A 234 1.28 10.44 -0.92
N ASN A 235 2.31 10.65 -1.73
CA ASN A 235 2.34 11.70 -2.74
C ASN A 235 2.55 11.06 -4.11
N PHE A 236 1.49 11.04 -4.90
CA PHE A 236 1.49 10.53 -6.25
C PHE A 236 1.76 11.67 -7.24
N SER A 237 2.71 11.45 -8.15
CA SER A 237 3.05 12.40 -9.21
C SER A 237 3.16 11.70 -10.56
N PHE A 238 2.33 12.10 -11.51
CA PHE A 238 2.34 11.52 -12.86
C PHE A 238 1.98 12.57 -13.90
N MET A 239 2.85 12.81 -14.89
CA MET A 239 2.61 13.71 -16.03
C MET A 239 1.99 15.08 -15.61
N GLY A 240 2.49 15.66 -14.52
CA GLY A 240 2.02 16.93 -13.98
C GLY A 240 0.80 16.87 -13.07
N ASN A 241 0.16 15.71 -12.90
CA ASN A 241 -0.81 15.45 -11.83
C ASN A 241 -0.10 15.36 -10.49
N LYS A 242 -0.73 15.91 -9.44
CA LYS A 242 -0.24 15.83 -8.07
C LYS A 242 -1.40 15.49 -7.15
N ILE A 243 -1.34 14.33 -6.53
CA ILE A 243 -2.36 13.83 -5.60
C ILE A 243 -1.67 13.49 -4.29
N THR A 244 -2.28 13.93 -3.19
CA THR A 244 -1.85 13.59 -1.84
C THR A 244 -2.90 12.70 -1.20
N GLY A 245 -2.47 11.53 -0.73
CA GLY A 245 -3.24 10.65 0.13
C GLY A 245 -2.77 10.78 1.57
N MET A 246 -3.71 10.88 2.50
CA MET A 246 -3.45 10.69 3.92
C MET A 246 -4.28 9.53 4.41
N TYR A 247 -3.67 8.70 5.24
CA TYR A 247 -4.28 7.48 5.73
C TYR A 247 -3.91 7.28 7.20
N THR A 248 -4.87 6.84 8.00
CA THR A 248 -4.66 6.49 9.40
C THR A 248 -5.54 5.31 9.77
N THR A 249 -4.94 4.29 10.37
CA THR A 249 -5.66 3.16 10.96
C THR A 249 -5.25 2.93 12.39
N VAL A 250 -6.25 2.58 13.20
CA VAL A 250 -6.11 2.15 14.58
C VAL A 250 -6.60 0.71 14.66
N TYR A 251 -5.74 -0.17 15.16
CA TYR A 251 -5.96 -1.60 15.31
C TYR A 251 -6.25 -1.96 16.77
N GLY A 252 -6.71 -3.19 17.00
CA GLY A 252 -6.93 -3.70 18.36
C GLY A 252 -8.12 -3.05 19.06
N LEU A 253 -9.08 -2.52 18.30
CA LEU A 253 -10.30 -1.94 18.87
C LEU A 253 -11.21 -3.04 19.42
N PRO A 254 -11.96 -2.75 20.50
CA PRO A 254 -12.92 -3.70 21.06
C PRO A 254 -14.13 -3.87 20.14
N LYS A 255 -14.89 -4.94 20.37
CA LYS A 255 -16.16 -5.16 19.69
C LYS A 255 -17.21 -4.17 20.18
N ILE A 256 -17.50 -3.15 19.37
CA ILE A 256 -18.56 -2.16 19.65
C ILE A 256 -19.86 -2.48 18.90
N LEU A 257 -19.76 -3.08 17.71
CA LEU A 257 -20.89 -3.38 16.82
C LEU A 257 -21.07 -4.89 16.60
N SER A 258 -22.25 -5.26 16.10
CA SER A 258 -22.55 -6.65 15.72
C SER A 258 -21.78 -7.08 14.47
N ASP A 259 -21.34 -8.34 14.46
CA ASP A 259 -20.61 -8.97 13.35
C ASP A 259 -21.54 -9.31 12.17
N SER A 260 -22.86 -9.18 12.36
CA SER A 260 -23.88 -9.36 11.33
C SER A 260 -23.90 -8.22 10.30
N LEU A 261 -23.32 -7.06 10.62
CA LEU A 261 -23.20 -5.96 9.67
C LEU A 261 -22.34 -6.37 8.48
N ASN A 262 -22.79 -6.02 7.28
CA ASN A 262 -22.08 -6.30 6.04
C ASN A 262 -22.00 -5.04 5.17
N ASN A 263 -20.85 -4.37 5.20
CA ASN A 263 -20.56 -3.20 4.39
C ASN A 263 -21.67 -2.12 4.42
N VAL A 264 -22.20 -1.83 5.62
CA VAL A 264 -23.29 -0.87 5.81
C VAL A 264 -22.77 0.56 5.77
N ALA A 265 -23.49 1.45 5.10
CA ALA A 265 -23.18 2.87 5.00
C ALA A 265 -24.07 3.69 5.95
N ASP A 266 -23.66 3.79 7.22
CA ASP A 266 -24.40 4.52 8.26
C ASP A 266 -23.46 5.45 9.07
N THR A 267 -23.73 6.75 8.99
CA THR A 267 -22.94 7.80 9.63
C THR A 267 -23.05 7.81 11.15
N ALA A 268 -24.21 7.47 11.70
CA ALA A 268 -24.43 7.42 13.13
C ALA A 268 -23.71 6.22 13.77
N LEU A 269 -23.74 5.07 13.09
CA LEU A 269 -22.96 3.89 13.53
C LEU A 269 -21.46 4.14 13.40
N MET A 270 -21.00 4.78 12.34
CA MET A 270 -19.58 5.12 12.17
C MET A 270 -19.07 6.06 13.27
N ALA A 271 -19.87 7.05 13.67
CA ALA A 271 -19.51 7.97 14.73
C ALA A 271 -19.27 7.26 16.08
N LYS A 272 -20.01 6.18 16.38
CA LYS A 272 -19.85 5.40 17.62
C LYS A 272 -18.54 4.59 17.67
N VAL A 273 -18.03 4.15 16.52
CA VAL A 273 -16.82 3.31 16.45
C VAL A 273 -15.55 4.09 16.15
N ARG A 274 -15.65 5.40 15.95
CA ARG A 274 -14.56 6.28 15.57
C ARG A 274 -13.65 6.55 16.78
N PRO A 275 -12.39 6.07 16.79
CA PRO A 275 -11.44 6.34 17.88
C PRO A 275 -10.78 7.71 17.77
N ILE A 276 -10.84 8.36 16.59
CA ILE A 276 -10.23 9.66 16.31
C ILE A 276 -11.29 10.52 15.64
N GLU A 277 -11.69 11.60 16.31
CA GLU A 277 -12.70 12.53 15.79
C GLU A 277 -12.34 13.10 14.41
N LEU A 278 -13.37 13.59 13.72
CA LEU A 278 -13.16 14.30 12.47
C LEU A 278 -12.61 15.69 12.78
N ASN A 279 -11.59 16.11 12.05
CA ASN A 279 -11.15 17.50 12.09
C ASN A 279 -12.14 18.38 11.30
N GLN A 280 -11.98 19.70 11.42
CA GLN A 280 -12.84 20.68 10.74
C GLN A 280 -12.87 20.47 9.21
N ASP A 281 -11.70 20.25 8.59
CA ASP A 281 -11.59 20.01 7.15
C ASP A 281 -12.36 18.75 6.69
N GLU A 282 -12.30 17.67 7.47
CA GLU A 282 -12.96 16.39 7.21
C GLU A 282 -14.47 16.51 7.39
N ALA A 283 -14.92 17.20 8.44
CA ALA A 283 -16.33 17.47 8.68
C ALA A 283 -16.93 18.32 7.55
N ASP A 284 -16.19 19.32 7.05
CA ASP A 284 -16.60 20.14 5.91
C ASP A 284 -16.74 19.35 4.62
N ILE A 285 -15.86 18.37 4.37
CA ILE A 285 -15.97 17.47 3.21
C ILE A 285 -17.28 16.67 3.29
N TYR A 286 -17.60 16.12 4.47
CA TYR A 286 -18.84 15.39 4.67
C TYR A 286 -20.07 16.26 4.51
N LYS A 287 -20.08 17.45 5.10
CA LYS A 287 -21.18 18.41 5.00
C LYS A 287 -21.50 18.72 3.53
N LYS A 288 -20.48 19.12 2.76
CA LYS A 288 -20.62 19.40 1.31
C LYS A 288 -21.10 18.19 0.52
N PHE A 289 -20.64 16.99 0.88
CA PHE A 289 -21.07 15.76 0.22
C PHE A 289 -22.56 15.46 0.45
N TYR A 290 -23.03 15.54 1.70
CA TYR A 290 -24.44 15.29 2.02
C TYR A 290 -25.38 16.39 1.52
N GLU A 291 -24.96 17.66 1.56
CA GLU A 291 -25.71 18.78 0.96
C GLU A 291 -25.92 18.57 -0.55
N LYS A 292 -24.83 18.24 -1.27
CA LYS A 292 -24.91 17.94 -2.71
C LYS A 292 -25.83 16.75 -3.00
N ARG A 293 -25.80 15.72 -2.14
CA ARG A 293 -26.66 14.55 -2.31
C ARG A 293 -28.13 14.89 -2.08
N LYS A 294 -28.46 15.70 -1.07
CA LYS A 294 -29.82 16.20 -0.82
C LYS A 294 -30.35 17.00 -2.02
N GLN A 295 -29.57 17.94 -2.54
CA GLN A 295 -29.93 18.70 -3.75
C GLN A 295 -30.22 17.81 -4.96
N ILE A 296 -29.45 16.74 -5.16
CA ILE A 296 -29.69 15.77 -6.24
C ILE A 296 -31.00 15.00 -5.99
N THR A 297 -31.26 14.55 -4.76
CA THR A 297 -32.51 13.86 -4.43
C THR A 297 -33.73 14.77 -4.61
N ASP A 298 -33.63 16.03 -4.17
CA ASP A 298 -34.73 17.00 -4.25
C ASP A 298 -35.01 17.42 -5.71
N SER A 299 -33.98 17.49 -6.57
CA SER A 299 -34.15 17.76 -8.00
C SER A 299 -34.70 16.56 -8.78
N LEU A 300 -34.33 15.32 -8.42
CA LEU A 300 -34.90 14.10 -9.01
C LEU A 300 -36.39 13.91 -8.68
N ASN A 301 -36.86 14.44 -7.54
CA ASN A 301 -38.28 14.45 -7.20
C ASN A 301 -39.11 15.47 -7.99
N ASN A 302 -38.46 16.47 -8.61
CA ASN A 302 -39.17 17.62 -9.20
C ASN A 302 -39.01 17.80 -10.71
N ASN A 303 -38.24 16.98 -11.43
CA ASN A 303 -38.27 16.78 -12.89
C ASN A 303 -37.13 15.83 -13.25
N ILE A 304 -37.31 14.90 -14.19
CA ILE A 304 -36.24 14.02 -14.68
C ILE A 304 -35.47 14.79 -15.77
N PRO A 305 -34.21 15.22 -15.57
CA PRO A 305 -33.35 15.48 -16.71
C PRO A 305 -32.83 14.13 -17.19
N GLU A 306 -32.93 13.84 -18.49
CA GLU A 306 -32.31 12.66 -19.10
C GLU A 306 -30.81 12.64 -18.81
N LYS A 307 -30.42 11.91 -17.77
CA LYS A 307 -29.03 11.64 -17.45
C LYS A 307 -28.61 10.47 -18.35
N ASN A 308 -27.54 10.66 -19.11
CA ASN A 308 -27.01 9.68 -20.06
C ASN A 308 -26.54 8.38 -19.36
N PHE A 309 -27.51 7.53 -19.02
CA PHE A 309 -27.36 6.28 -18.28
C PHE A 309 -26.35 5.32 -18.95
N ALA A 310 -26.30 5.34 -20.29
CA ALA A 310 -25.36 4.56 -21.08
C ALA A 310 -23.90 5.00 -20.91
N LYS A 311 -23.62 6.29 -20.69
CA LYS A 311 -22.25 6.78 -20.45
C LYS A 311 -21.78 6.35 -19.05
N ASP A 312 -22.62 6.55 -18.04
CA ASP A 312 -22.27 6.20 -16.65
C ASP A 312 -22.02 4.68 -16.49
N ILE A 313 -22.83 3.82 -17.13
CA ILE A 313 -22.64 2.36 -17.11
C ILE A 313 -21.38 1.92 -17.86
N LEU A 314 -21.11 2.49 -19.06
CA LEU A 314 -19.94 2.14 -19.85
C LEU A 314 -18.63 2.44 -19.09
N TRP A 315 -18.62 3.54 -18.34
CA TRP A 315 -17.47 3.96 -17.55
C TRP A 315 -17.34 3.22 -16.22
N ASP A 316 -18.45 2.81 -15.59
CA ASP A 316 -18.46 1.93 -14.41
C ASP A 316 -17.83 0.57 -14.72
N VAL A 317 -18.14 0.01 -15.89
CA VAL A 317 -17.56 -1.26 -16.36
C VAL A 317 -16.06 -1.13 -16.64
N ILE A 318 -15.62 0.01 -17.19
CA ILE A 318 -14.20 0.27 -17.47
C ILE A 318 -13.42 0.41 -16.17
N GLY A 319 -13.94 1.15 -15.17
CA GLY A 319 -13.29 1.33 -13.87
C GLY A 319 -13.12 0.04 -13.05
N ASP A 320 -14.10 -0.86 -13.11
CA ASP A 320 -14.09 -2.10 -12.33
C ASP A 320 -13.29 -3.24 -12.98
N ASN A 321 -13.00 -3.19 -14.30
CA ASN A 321 -12.40 -4.30 -15.06
C ASN A 321 -11.05 -4.02 -15.73
N VAL A 322 -10.30 -2.97 -15.35
CA VAL A 322 -9.02 -2.62 -16.02
C VAL A 322 -7.95 -3.73 -16.00
N LEU A 323 -8.08 -4.73 -15.12
CA LEU A 323 -7.18 -5.89 -15.05
C LEU A 323 -7.57 -7.06 -15.96
N ASN A 324 -8.78 -7.05 -16.55
CA ASN A 324 -9.27 -8.09 -17.44
C ASN A 324 -9.56 -7.52 -18.83
N ARG A 325 -9.29 -8.32 -19.88
CA ARG A 325 -9.61 -7.95 -21.27
C ARG A 325 -11.10 -7.62 -21.37
N ILE A 326 -11.44 -6.37 -21.66
CA ILE A 326 -12.83 -5.94 -21.85
C ILE A 326 -13.26 -6.35 -23.26
N SER A 327 -14.21 -7.29 -23.35
CA SER A 327 -15.02 -7.52 -24.54
C SER A 327 -16.49 -7.38 -24.16
N GLN A 328 -17.09 -6.24 -24.48
CA GLN A 328 -18.54 -6.08 -24.35
C GLN A 328 -19.13 -5.82 -25.73
N GLY A 329 -20.22 -6.54 -26.01
CA GLY A 329 -21.06 -6.28 -27.15
C GLY A 329 -22.17 -5.29 -26.79
N PHE A 330 -22.58 -4.45 -27.75
CA PHE A 330 -23.61 -3.43 -27.58
C PHE A 330 -24.55 -3.40 -28.80
N GLY A 331 -25.78 -2.89 -28.63
CA GLY A 331 -26.84 -2.93 -29.63
C GLY A 331 -27.91 -3.99 -29.32
N LYS A 332 -29.14 -3.81 -29.84
CA LYS A 332 -30.33 -4.63 -29.49
C LYS A 332 -30.15 -6.14 -29.73
N GLN A 333 -29.14 -6.55 -30.51
CA GLN A 333 -28.79 -7.94 -30.80
C GLN A 333 -27.25 -8.18 -30.78
N ASN A 334 -26.48 -7.47 -29.94
CA ASN A 334 -25.02 -7.64 -29.85
C ASN A 334 -24.25 -7.28 -31.15
N GLN A 335 -24.77 -6.29 -31.88
CA GLN A 335 -24.31 -5.89 -33.21
C GLN A 335 -23.00 -5.08 -33.22
N GLY A 336 -22.62 -4.46 -32.11
CA GLY A 336 -21.32 -3.80 -31.93
C GLY A 336 -20.47 -4.50 -30.90
N TYR A 337 -19.15 -4.43 -31.01
CA TYR A 337 -18.23 -4.82 -29.94
C TYR A 337 -17.14 -3.78 -29.76
N PHE A 338 -16.76 -3.57 -28.51
CA PHE A 338 -15.56 -2.81 -28.17
C PHE A 338 -14.58 -3.71 -27.45
N ARG A 339 -13.36 -3.81 -27.97
CA ARG A 339 -12.29 -4.64 -27.41
C ARG A 339 -11.10 -3.76 -27.06
N ILE A 340 -10.95 -3.51 -25.77
CA ILE A 340 -9.77 -2.86 -25.21
C ILE A 340 -8.82 -3.99 -24.80
N SER A 341 -7.63 -4.06 -25.41
CA SER A 341 -6.57 -4.90 -24.85
C SER A 341 -6.29 -4.42 -23.43
N PRO A 342 -5.94 -5.29 -22.46
CA PRO A 342 -5.57 -4.84 -21.11
C PRO A 342 -4.58 -3.68 -21.25
N ILE A 343 -4.98 -2.50 -20.80
CA ILE A 343 -4.19 -1.26 -20.90
C ILE A 343 -2.88 -1.43 -20.11
N LEU A 344 -2.83 -2.44 -19.23
CA LEU A 344 -1.70 -2.77 -18.38
C LEU A 344 -1.36 -4.26 -18.47
N ASN A 345 -0.48 -4.62 -19.39
CA ASN A 345 0.48 -5.68 -19.13
C ASN A 345 1.82 -4.98 -18.84
N PRO A 346 2.46 -5.21 -17.67
CA PRO A 346 3.75 -4.60 -17.32
C PRO A 346 4.87 -4.89 -18.34
N LEU A 347 4.68 -5.81 -19.29
CA LEU A 347 5.57 -6.05 -20.43
C LEU A 347 5.43 -5.02 -21.59
N TYR A 348 4.46 -4.09 -21.56
CA TYR A 348 4.28 -3.04 -22.58
C TYR A 348 4.77 -1.65 -22.15
N MET A 349 5.28 -1.53 -20.92
CA MET A 349 6.04 -0.38 -20.45
C MET A 349 7.53 -0.71 -20.54
N GLY A 350 8.28 0.10 -21.28
CA GLY A 350 9.73 -0.06 -21.41
C GLY A 350 10.43 1.25 -21.11
N TYR A 351 11.64 1.19 -20.59
CA TYR A 351 12.52 2.35 -20.49
C TYR A 351 13.74 2.13 -21.37
N SER A 352 14.10 3.13 -22.18
CA SER A 352 15.33 3.13 -22.98
C SER A 352 16.03 4.47 -22.84
N GLU A 353 17.35 4.44 -22.63
CA GLU A 353 18.17 5.66 -22.46
C GLU A 353 18.08 6.64 -23.64
N ARG A 354 17.71 6.18 -24.86
CA ARG A 354 17.57 7.03 -26.05
C ARG A 354 16.14 7.51 -26.33
N LYS A 355 15.11 6.82 -25.82
CA LYS A 355 13.69 7.08 -26.15
C LYS A 355 12.83 7.46 -24.94
N GLY A 356 13.36 7.34 -23.72
CA GLY A 356 12.62 7.60 -22.48
C GLY A 356 11.64 6.48 -22.14
N ILE A 357 10.56 6.84 -21.45
CA ILE A 357 9.47 5.93 -21.08
C ILE A 357 8.64 5.65 -22.33
N VAL A 358 8.59 4.38 -22.73
CA VAL A 358 7.86 3.92 -23.90
C VAL A 358 6.57 3.24 -23.46
N TYR A 359 5.44 3.69 -24.01
CA TYR A 359 4.11 3.16 -23.72
C TYR A 359 3.36 2.85 -25.01
N LYS A 360 2.90 1.61 -25.17
CA LYS A 360 2.17 1.14 -26.37
C LYS A 360 0.75 0.73 -26.02
N PHE A 361 -0.24 1.20 -26.78
CA PHE A 361 -1.64 0.79 -26.64
C PHE A 361 -2.30 0.44 -27.98
N ASP A 362 -3.24 -0.51 -27.96
CA ASP A 362 -3.99 -1.02 -29.12
C ASP A 362 -5.49 -1.10 -28.78
N LEU A 363 -6.29 -0.23 -29.39
CA LEU A 363 -7.75 -0.15 -29.28
C LEU A 363 -8.39 -0.75 -30.53
N LYS A 364 -9.40 -1.61 -30.36
CA LYS A 364 -10.18 -2.18 -31.46
C LYS A 364 -11.67 -2.00 -31.18
N GLY A 365 -12.39 -1.40 -32.11
CA GLY A 365 -13.86 -1.36 -32.12
C GLY A 365 -14.38 -1.96 -33.42
N GLY A 366 -15.55 -2.59 -33.37
CA GLY A 366 -16.24 -3.09 -34.54
C GLY A 366 -17.74 -2.86 -34.40
N TYR A 367 -18.39 -2.50 -35.50
CA TYR A 367 -19.84 -2.35 -35.56
C TYR A 367 -20.40 -3.07 -36.80
N ARG A 368 -21.29 -4.02 -36.58
CA ARG A 368 -21.93 -4.84 -37.62
C ARG A 368 -23.29 -4.26 -37.94
N PHE A 369 -23.40 -3.62 -39.11
CA PHE A 369 -24.61 -2.99 -39.60
C PHE A 369 -25.63 -4.00 -40.15
N THR A 370 -25.17 -5.15 -40.65
CA THR A 370 -25.97 -6.27 -41.20
C THR A 370 -25.15 -7.56 -41.15
N GLU A 371 -25.73 -8.74 -41.37
CA GLU A 371 -25.00 -10.02 -41.32
C GLU A 371 -23.73 -10.04 -42.20
N ASN A 372 -23.73 -9.25 -43.29
CA ASN A 372 -22.65 -9.18 -44.26
C ASN A 372 -21.83 -7.88 -44.22
N LEU A 373 -22.13 -6.94 -43.32
CA LEU A 373 -21.47 -5.63 -43.28
C LEU A 373 -20.98 -5.29 -41.86
N GLU A 374 -19.66 -5.35 -41.67
CA GLU A 374 -18.98 -4.98 -40.43
C GLU A 374 -17.95 -3.89 -40.70
N LEU A 375 -17.94 -2.86 -39.85
CA LEU A 375 -16.97 -1.78 -39.89
C LEU A 375 -16.11 -1.83 -38.64
N GLY A 376 -14.83 -2.12 -38.85
CA GLY A 376 -13.82 -2.19 -37.80
C GLY A 376 -12.96 -0.94 -37.76
N LEU A 377 -12.69 -0.45 -36.56
CA LEU A 377 -11.72 0.61 -36.28
C LEU A 377 -10.63 0.04 -35.36
N ARG A 378 -9.36 0.23 -35.75
CA ARG A 378 -8.21 -0.13 -34.92
C ARG A 378 -7.28 1.06 -34.76
N PHE A 379 -7.09 1.49 -33.52
CA PHE A 379 -6.13 2.54 -33.17
C PHE A 379 -4.94 1.92 -32.46
N LYS A 380 -3.77 2.05 -33.05
CA LYS A 380 -2.48 1.73 -32.41
C LYS A 380 -1.77 3.04 -32.14
N GLY A 381 -1.41 3.28 -30.88
CA GLY A 381 -0.63 4.43 -30.47
C GLY A 381 0.54 4.00 -29.60
N GLY A 382 1.67 4.69 -29.73
CA GLY A 382 2.78 4.53 -28.80
C GLY A 382 3.65 5.76 -28.75
N TYR A 383 4.22 6.03 -27.59
CA TYR A 383 5.31 6.98 -27.37
C TYR A 383 6.54 6.18 -27.00
#